data_AF-W2T2W7-F1
#
_entry.id   AF-W2T2W7-F1
#
_cell.length_a   1.000
_cell.length_b   1.000
_cell.length_c   1.000
_cell.angle_alpha   90.00
_cell.angle_beta   90.00
_cell.angle_gamma   90.00
#
_symmetry.space_group_name_H-M   'P 1'
#
loop_
_entity.id
_entity.type
_entity.pdbx_description
1 polymer ?
#
loop_
_entity_poly.entity_id
_entity_poly.type
_entity_poly.pdbx_seq_one_letter_code
_entity_poly.pdbx_strand_id
1 'polypeptide(L)'
;MMGRDTLKFLNQELEGAIVKGDARRIECIMFLWENVADYLTEADYSEICHNLELCTRLSVVERGAESDRLANTVLRHLYALSHLIHEHDNVSDSFNRKNY
;
A
#
# COMPACT_ATOMS: atom_id res chain seq x y z
N MET A 1 -10.74 2.43 16.73
CA MET A 1 -11.08 1.27 15.88
C MET A 1 -11.43 1.64 14.43
N MET A 2 -11.56 2.93 14.06
CA MET A 2 -11.91 3.36 12.69
C MET A 2 -10.78 3.24 11.65
N GLY A 3 -9.51 3.45 12.03
CA GLY A 3 -8.39 3.49 11.07
C GLY A 3 -8.21 2.20 10.26
N ARG A 4 -8.21 1.04 10.94
CA ARG A 4 -8.06 -0.26 10.27
C ARG A 4 -9.22 -0.60 9.33
N ASP A 5 -10.45 -0.22 9.67
CA ASP A 5 -11.61 -0.44 8.80
C ASP A 5 -11.54 0.42 7.53
N THR A 6 -10.98 1.63 7.64
CA THR A 6 -10.69 2.49 6.48
C THR A 6 -9.66 1.85 5.55
N LEU A 7 -8.56 1.29 6.08
CA LEU A 7 -7.53 0.64 5.26
C LEU A 7 -8.06 -0.61 4.54
N LYS A 8 -8.88 -1.42 5.24
CA LYS A 8 -9.58 -2.55 4.62
C LYS A 8 -10.47 -2.12 3.48
N PHE A 9 -11.25 -1.07 3.68
CA PHE A 9 -12.12 -0.52 2.64
C PHE A 9 -11.31 -0.05 1.44
N LEU A 10 -10.21 0.68 1.66
CA LEU A 10 -9.33 1.12 0.57
C LEU A 10 -8.71 -0.05 -0.20
N ASN A 11 -8.29 -1.12 0.48
CA ASN A 11 -7.77 -2.33 -0.16
C ASN A 11 -8.85 -3.05 -1.00
N GLN A 12 -10.07 -3.18 -0.48
CA GLN A 12 -11.19 -3.77 -1.21
C GLN A 12 -11.56 -2.98 -2.47
N GLU A 13 -11.62 -1.65 -2.35
CA GLU A 13 -11.89 -0.78 -3.49
C GLU A 13 -10.76 -0.83 -4.53
N LEU A 14 -9.49 -0.90 -4.09
CA LEU A 14 -8.34 -1.02 -4.97
C LEU A 14 -8.39 -2.31 -5.77
N GLU A 15 -8.65 -3.44 -5.10
CA GLU A 15 -8.82 -4.73 -5.77
C GLU A 15 -9.96 -4.69 -6.79
N GLY A 16 -11.11 -4.13 -6.41
CA GLY A 16 -12.25 -3.97 -7.31
C GLY A 16 -11.92 -3.11 -8.54
N ALA A 17 -11.11 -2.07 -8.37
CA ALA A 17 -10.67 -1.19 -9.47
C ALA A 17 -9.67 -1.90 -10.39
N ILE A 18 -8.73 -2.67 -9.83
CA ILE A 18 -7.78 -3.51 -10.58
C ILE A 18 -8.51 -4.51 -11.47
N VAL A 19 -9.49 -5.25 -10.90
CA VAL A 19 -10.27 -6.24 -11.66
C VAL A 19 -11.03 -5.61 -12.83
N LYS A 20 -11.49 -4.36 -12.67
CA LYS A 20 -12.21 -3.61 -13.73
C LYS A 20 -11.27 -2.92 -14.72
N GLY A 21 -9.97 -2.85 -14.46
CA GLY A 21 -9.02 -2.08 -15.26
C GLY A 21 -9.27 -0.57 -15.22
N ASP A 22 -9.85 -0.05 -14.15
CA ASP A 22 -10.17 1.38 -14.02
C ASP A 22 -8.96 2.17 -13.48
N ALA A 23 -8.08 2.59 -14.39
CA ALA A 23 -6.86 3.32 -14.06
C ALA A 23 -7.10 4.59 -13.24
N ARG A 24 -8.20 5.31 -13.48
CA ARG A 24 -8.53 6.54 -12.74
C ARG A 24 -8.93 6.23 -11.31
N ARG A 25 -9.74 5.19 -11.13
CA ARG A 25 -10.17 4.75 -9.80
C ARG A 25 -8.98 4.21 -8.99
N ILE A 26 -8.08 3.46 -9.63
CA ILE A 26 -6.84 2.99 -9.02
C ILE A 26 -5.99 4.17 -8.55
N GLU A 27 -5.70 5.15 -9.41
CA GLU A 27 -4.87 6.31 -9.03
C GLU A 27 -5.48 7.08 -7.85
N CYS A 28 -6.80 7.30 -7.88
CA CYS A 28 -7.51 7.97 -6.79
C CYS A 28 -7.37 7.22 -5.46
N ILE A 29 -7.50 5.89 -5.48
CA ILE A 29 -7.37 5.07 -4.26
C ILE A 29 -5.92 5.03 -3.77
N MET A 30 -4.95 4.93 -4.68
CA MET A 30 -3.52 5.00 -4.34
C MET A 30 -3.14 6.36 -3.73
N PHE A 31 -3.70 7.46 -4.22
CA PHE A 31 -3.52 8.78 -3.64
C PHE A 31 -4.13 8.89 -2.23
N LEU A 32 -5.28 8.26 -1.99
CA LEU A 32 -5.85 8.20 -0.63
C LEU A 32 -4.97 7.39 0.32
N TRP A 33 -4.39 6.29 -0.16
CA TRP A 33 -3.40 5.49 0.58
C TRP A 33 -2.14 6.30 0.92
N GLU A 34 -1.60 7.05 -0.04
CA GLU A 34 -0.46 7.95 0.17
C GLU A 34 -0.74 8.96 1.29
N ASN A 35 -1.92 9.60 1.28
CA ASN A 35 -2.28 10.61 2.28
C ASN A 35 -2.40 10.06 3.72
N VAL A 36 -2.68 8.77 3.88
CA VAL A 36 -2.79 8.15 5.21
C VAL A 36 -1.50 7.46 5.65
N ALA A 37 -0.53 7.28 4.75
CA ALA A 37 0.68 6.50 4.98
C ALA A 37 1.51 7.01 6.18
N ASP A 38 1.64 8.33 6.33
CA ASP A 38 2.39 8.96 7.43
C ASP A 38 1.76 8.76 8.82
N TYR A 39 0.51 8.27 8.89
CA TYR A 39 -0.21 8.03 10.14
C TYR A 39 -0.28 6.55 10.53
N LEU A 40 0.28 5.67 9.71
CA LEU A 40 0.25 4.24 9.92
C LEU A 40 1.26 3.82 11.00
N THR A 41 0.98 2.69 11.63
CA THR A 41 1.84 2.09 12.65
C THR A 41 2.03 0.61 12.36
N GLU A 42 2.89 -0.07 13.14
CA GLU A 42 3.02 -1.54 13.08
C GLU A 42 1.67 -2.27 13.23
N ALA A 43 0.71 -1.68 13.94
CA ALA A 43 -0.62 -2.28 14.10
C ALA A 43 -1.39 -2.39 12.78
N ASP A 44 -1.01 -1.64 11.75
CA ASP A 44 -1.65 -1.60 10.44
C ASP A 44 -0.93 -2.47 9.40
N TYR A 45 0.17 -3.13 9.80
CA TYR A 45 1.07 -3.88 8.92
C TYR A 45 0.37 -4.90 8.02
N SER A 46 -0.66 -5.60 8.52
CA SER A 46 -1.41 -6.56 7.69
C SER A 46 -2.10 -5.91 6.49
N GLU A 47 -2.64 -4.70 6.66
CA GLU A 47 -3.29 -3.97 5.56
C GLU A 47 -2.25 -3.33 4.63
N ILE A 48 -1.09 -2.94 5.15
CA ILE A 48 0.06 -2.49 4.36
C ILE A 48 0.53 -3.61 3.43
N CYS A 49 0.74 -4.83 3.95
CA CYS A 49 1.15 -5.98 3.14
C CYS A 49 0.13 -6.28 2.04
N HIS A 50 -1.17 -6.30 2.36
CA HIS A 50 -2.21 -6.54 1.37
C HIS A 50 -2.20 -5.45 0.27
N ASN A 51 -1.98 -4.18 0.64
CA ASN A 51 -1.84 -3.10 -0.34
C ASN A 51 -0.62 -3.30 -1.26
N LEU A 52 0.52 -3.71 -0.71
CA LEU A 52 1.74 -4.00 -1.48
C LEU A 52 1.50 -5.16 -2.46
N GLU A 53 0.81 -6.21 -2.05
CA GLU A 53 0.40 -7.31 -2.93
C GLU A 53 -0.47 -6.81 -4.08
N LEU A 54 -1.45 -5.93 -3.81
CA LEU A 54 -2.28 -5.31 -4.84
C LEU A 54 -1.45 -4.44 -5.80
N CYS A 55 -0.44 -3.72 -5.30
CA CYS A 55 0.47 -2.93 -6.14
C CYS A 55 1.19 -3.78 -7.20
N THR A 56 1.55 -5.03 -6.89
CA THR A 56 2.20 -5.93 -7.87
C THR A 56 1.32 -6.24 -9.10
N ARG A 57 0.00 -6.13 -8.93
CA ARG A 57 -1.00 -6.41 -9.98
C ARG A 57 -1.28 -5.20 -10.88
N LEU A 58 -0.75 -4.02 -10.56
CA LEU A 58 -1.00 -2.78 -11.30
C LEU A 58 -0.37 -2.76 -12.69
N SER A 59 0.67 -3.56 -12.91
CA SER A 59 1.30 -3.77 -14.23
C SER A 59 0.32 -4.27 -15.31
N VAL A 60 -0.81 -4.86 -14.90
CA VAL A 60 -1.86 -5.34 -15.80
C VAL A 60 -2.69 -4.19 -16.41
N VAL A 61 -2.68 -3.01 -15.77
CA VAL A 61 -3.52 -1.86 -16.12
C VAL A 61 -2.81 -0.87 -17.05
N GLU A 62 -1.50 -1.05 -17.29
CA GLU A 62 -0.66 -0.09 -18.01
C GLU A 62 -0.83 -0.15 -19.54
N ARG A 63 -1.57 0.82 -20.11
CA ARG A 63 -1.39 1.31 -21.49
C ARG A 63 -1.79 2.80 -21.58
N GLY A 64 -0.81 3.71 -21.76
CA GLY A 64 -1.03 5.12 -22.12
C GLY A 64 -0.43 6.15 -21.15
N ALA A 65 -0.64 7.45 -21.40
CA ALA A 65 -0.04 8.55 -20.64
C ALA A 65 -0.43 8.61 -19.14
N GLU A 66 -1.52 7.95 -18.73
CA GLU A 66 -1.91 7.80 -17.32
C GLU A 66 -1.00 6.81 -16.56
N SER A 67 -0.17 6.03 -17.28
CA SER A 67 0.79 5.08 -16.71
C SER A 67 1.88 5.80 -15.92
N ASP A 68 2.43 6.90 -16.43
CA ASP A 68 3.51 7.64 -15.76
C ASP A 68 3.03 8.28 -14.44
N ARG A 69 1.79 8.74 -14.41
CA ARG A 69 1.18 9.28 -13.19
C ARG A 69 0.95 8.19 -12.16
N LEU A 70 0.37 7.07 -12.56
CA LEU A 70 0.15 5.93 -11.68
C LEU A 70 1.47 5.40 -11.13
N ALA A 71 2.48 5.21 -11.99
CA ALA A 71 3.81 4.77 -11.58
C ALA A 71 4.44 5.72 -10.55
N ASN A 72 4.34 7.04 -10.76
CA ASN A 72 4.84 8.02 -9.79
C ASN A 72 4.09 7.96 -8.45
N THR A 73 2.77 7.82 -8.45
CA THR A 73 1.97 7.68 -7.22
C THR A 73 2.33 6.38 -6.49
N VAL A 74 2.47 5.26 -7.21
CA VAL A 74 2.90 3.98 -6.63
C VAL A 74 4.31 4.11 -6.01
N LEU A 75 5.26 4.73 -6.71
CA LEU A 75 6.63 4.91 -6.19
C LEU A 75 6.67 5.80 -4.94
N ARG A 76 5.91 6.90 -4.91
CA ARG A 76 5.78 7.74 -3.70
C ARG A 76 5.16 6.98 -2.54
N HIS A 77 4.12 6.20 -2.81
CA HIS A 77 3.48 5.36 -1.81
C HIS A 77 4.43 4.29 -1.25
N LEU A 78 5.17 3.59 -2.11
CA LEU A 78 6.18 2.62 -1.69
C LEU A 78 7.29 3.27 -0.86
N TYR A 79 7.71 4.48 -1.23
CA TYR A 79 8.67 5.26 -0.45
C TYR A 79 8.10 5.63 0.93
N ALA A 80 6.86 6.09 0.99
CA ALA A 80 6.18 6.41 2.25
C ALA A 80 6.08 5.17 3.16
N LEU A 81 5.83 3.97 2.60
CA LEU A 81 5.78 2.74 3.40
C LEU A 81 7.15 2.17 3.80
N SER A 82 8.24 2.60 3.17
CA SER A 82 9.57 1.99 3.36
C SER A 82 10.08 2.07 4.81
N HIS A 83 9.77 3.17 5.51
CA HIS A 83 10.18 3.33 6.91
C HIS A 83 9.42 2.36 7.84
N LEU A 84 8.12 2.16 7.60
CA LEU A 84 7.29 1.22 8.38
C LEU A 84 7.71 -0.23 8.19
N ILE A 85 8.08 -0.60 6.96
CA ILE A 85 8.61 -1.94 6.66
C ILE A 85 9.95 -2.14 7.37
N HIS A 86 10.83 -1.14 7.30
CA HIS A 86 12.14 -1.21 7.94
C HIS A 86 12.04 -1.29 9.48
N GLU A 87 11.12 -0.55 10.09
CA GLU A 87 10.83 -0.63 11.53
C GLU A 87 10.35 -2.02 11.93
N HIS A 88 9.37 -2.58 11.20
CA HIS A 88 8.84 -3.91 11.46
C HIS A 88 9.91 -5.02 11.35
N ASP A 89 10.76 -4.96 10.33
CA ASP A 89 11.83 -5.95 10.12
C ASP A 89 12.87 -5.88 11.25
N ASN A 90 13.23 -4.67 11.69
CA ASN A 90 14.15 -4.47 12.81
C ASN A 90 13.58 -4.97 14.14
N VAL A 91 12.28 -4.73 14.42
CA VAL A 91 11.61 -5.24 15.62
C VAL A 91 11.58 -6.76 15.60
N SER A 92 11.21 -7.36 14.47
CA SER A 92 11.17 -8.81 14.26
C SER A 92 12.54 -9.48 14.47
N ASP A 93 13.61 -8.89 13.93
CA ASP A 93 14.97 -9.37 14.12
C ASP A 93 15.45 -9.24 15.57
N SER A 94 15.10 -8.14 16.24
CA SER A 94 15.46 -7.92 17.65
C SER A 94 14.75 -8.91 18.60
N PHE A 95 13.50 -9.28 18.27
CA PHE A 95 12.73 -10.26 19.02
C PHE A 95 13.31 -11.67 18.85
N ASN A 96 13.73 -12.02 17.63
CA ASN A 96 14.39 -13.29 17.35
C ASN A 96 15.76 -13.42 18.05
N ARG A 97 16.54 -12.34 18.19
CA ARG A 97 17.84 -12.37 18.89
C ARG A 97 17.75 -12.45 20.42
N LYS A 98 16.62 -12.09 21.04
CA LYS A 98 16.44 -12.17 22.50
C LYS A 98 16.02 -13.56 23.00
N ASN A 99 15.70 -14.48 22.08
CA ASN A 99 15.26 -15.84 22.38
C ASN A 99 16.37 -16.91 22.16
N TYR A 100 17.63 -16.47 22.05
CA TYR A 100 18.82 -17.32 22.00
C TYR A 100 19.80 -16.95 23.12
#